data_AF-A0A851P5B4-F1
#
_entry.id   AF-A0A851P5B4-F1
#
_cell.length_a   1.000
_cell.length_b   1.000
_cell.length_c   1.000
_cell.angle_alpha   90.00
_cell.angle_beta   90.00
_cell.angle_gamma   90.00
#
_symmetry.space_group_name_H-M   'P 1'
#
loop_
_entity.id
_entity.type
_entity.pdbx_description
1 polymer ?
#
loop_
_entity_poly.entity_id
_entity_poly.type
_entity_poly.pdbx_seq_one_letter_code
_entity_poly.pdbx_strand_id
1 'polypeptide(L)'
;VCLNFQPVVATACMGVNHPIFAQKQFDFCIVDEASQISQPICLGPLFCSKRFVLVGDHQQLPPLVQNSEARHLGMSESLFKRLEQNQNAVVQLTVQYRMNSKIMSLSNKLVYEGKLECGSEKVSNATVNLPNLKKLKLELGDALKTWLKEVLEPDKAVCFLNTEKV
;
A
#
# COMPACT_ATOMS: atom_id res chain seq x y z
N VAL A 1 3.32 34.68 -3.81
CA VAL A 1 2.88 33.64 -4.79
C VAL A 1 1.35 33.57 -4.76
N CYS A 2 0.70 33.74 -5.91
CA CYS A 2 -0.76 33.88 -6.06
C CYS A 2 -1.55 32.57 -5.81
N LEU A 3 -1.43 31.99 -4.63
CA LEU A 3 -2.17 30.76 -4.27
C LEU A 3 -3.66 31.03 -3.96
N ASN A 4 -4.07 32.29 -3.87
CA ASN A 4 -5.46 32.66 -3.56
C ASN A 4 -6.47 32.18 -4.61
N PHE A 5 -6.06 31.97 -5.85
CA PHE A 5 -6.95 31.56 -6.95
C PHE A 5 -7.02 30.05 -7.19
N GLN A 6 -6.17 29.25 -6.55
CA GLN A 6 -6.18 27.80 -6.76
C GLN A 6 -7.16 27.14 -5.77
N PRO A 7 -8.17 26.39 -6.25
CA PRO A 7 -9.08 25.64 -5.38
C PRO A 7 -8.38 24.47 -4.68
N VAL A 8 -7.33 23.91 -5.29
CA VAL A 8 -6.59 22.75 -4.80
C VAL A 8 -5.18 23.15 -4.42
N VAL A 9 -4.75 22.71 -3.24
CA VAL A 9 -3.40 22.92 -2.70
C VAL A 9 -2.89 21.57 -2.23
N ALA A 10 -1.72 21.17 -2.72
CA ALA A 10 -1.08 19.91 -2.36
C ALA A 10 0.20 20.18 -1.55
N THR A 11 0.37 19.46 -0.44
CA THR A 11 1.57 19.52 0.40
C THR A 11 1.72 18.24 1.22
N ALA A 12 2.89 18.03 1.83
CA ALA A 12 3.07 16.98 2.84
C ALA A 12 2.41 17.39 4.17
N CYS A 13 2.07 16.42 5.03
CA CYS A 13 1.43 16.71 6.33
C CYS A 13 2.26 17.65 7.23
N MET A 14 3.59 17.63 7.11
CA MET A 14 4.49 18.54 7.84
C MET A 14 4.51 19.98 7.27
N GLY A 15 3.93 20.20 6.09
CA GLY A 15 3.89 21.48 5.39
C GLY A 15 2.84 22.46 5.90
N VAL A 16 2.12 22.13 6.97
CA VAL A 16 1.03 22.94 7.55
C VAL A 16 1.47 24.31 8.07
N ASN A 17 2.77 24.51 8.29
CA ASN A 17 3.33 25.80 8.69
C ASN A 17 3.39 26.83 7.54
N HIS A 18 3.05 26.44 6.31
CA HIS A 18 3.01 27.38 5.19
C HIS A 18 1.91 28.45 5.42
N PRO A 19 2.18 29.76 5.21
CA PRO A 19 1.24 30.84 5.56
C PRO A 19 -0.17 30.73 4.96
N ILE A 20 -0.32 30.01 3.84
CA ILE A 20 -1.62 29.74 3.22
C ILE A 20 -2.60 29.06 4.19
N PHE A 21 -2.11 28.18 5.07
CA PHE A 21 -2.93 27.39 5.98
C PHE A 21 -3.40 28.20 7.20
N ALA A 22 -2.75 29.35 7.47
CA ALA A 22 -3.22 30.32 8.46
C ALA A 22 -4.28 31.29 7.89
N GLN A 23 -4.31 31.48 6.57
CA GLN A 23 -5.16 32.47 5.90
C GLN A 23 -6.37 31.85 5.20
N LYS A 24 -6.35 30.54 4.94
CA LYS A 24 -7.36 29.84 4.15
C LYS A 24 -7.85 28.60 4.89
N GLN A 25 -9.17 28.46 4.96
CA GLN A 25 -9.84 27.23 5.37
C GLN A 25 -10.34 26.49 4.13
N PHE A 26 -10.15 25.17 4.10
CA PHE A 26 -10.55 24.31 3.00
C PHE A 26 -11.86 23.58 3.33
N ASP A 27 -12.69 23.32 2.32
CA ASP A 27 -13.90 22.52 2.54
C ASP A 27 -13.58 21.03 2.79
N PHE A 28 -12.48 20.55 2.20
CA PHE A 28 -11.99 19.18 2.32
C PHE A 28 -10.46 19.12 2.48
N CYS A 29 -10.00 18.18 3.30
CA CYS A 29 -8.62 17.69 3.33
C CYS A 29 -8.60 16.22 2.89
N ILE A 30 -7.67 15.85 2.00
CA ILE A 30 -7.44 14.45 1.64
C ILE A 30 -6.04 14.09 2.11
N VAL A 31 -5.93 13.07 2.94
CA VAL A 31 -4.64 12.55 3.41
C VAL A 31 -4.44 11.17 2.81
N ASP A 32 -3.47 11.07 1.91
CA ASP A 32 -3.01 9.80 1.35
C ASP A 32 -2.02 9.12 2.31
N GLU A 33 -1.95 7.80 2.26
CA GLU A 33 -1.13 6.96 3.16
C GLU A 33 -1.37 7.22 4.67
N ALA A 34 -2.59 7.60 5.02
CA ALA A 34 -2.97 7.97 6.39
C ALA A 34 -2.76 6.86 7.42
N SER A 35 -2.75 5.59 7.00
CA SER A 35 -2.45 4.45 7.88
C SER A 35 -0.98 4.37 8.30
N GLN A 36 -0.06 4.99 7.56
CA GLN A 36 1.39 5.01 7.81
C GLN A 36 1.85 6.28 8.54
N ILE A 37 0.99 7.30 8.65
CA ILE A 37 1.33 8.59 9.25
C ILE A 37 1.04 8.57 10.75
N SER A 38 1.99 9.05 11.55
CA SER A 38 1.78 9.17 13.00
C SER A 38 0.57 10.06 13.30
N GLN A 39 -0.24 9.66 14.28
CA GLN A 39 -1.46 10.36 14.67
C GLN A 39 -1.30 11.88 14.83
N PRO A 40 -0.29 12.41 15.57
CA PRO A 40 -0.14 13.86 15.74
C PRO A 40 0.22 14.59 14.43
N ILE A 41 1.00 13.96 13.54
CA ILE A 41 1.34 14.56 12.24
C ILE A 41 0.10 14.61 11.33
N CYS A 42 -0.73 13.56 11.36
CA CYS A 42 -1.96 13.49 10.57
C CYS A 42 -2.98 14.56 10.99
N LEU A 43 -3.01 14.96 12.27
CA LEU A 43 -3.94 16.00 12.76
C LEU A 43 -3.67 17.39 12.17
N GLY A 44 -2.41 17.73 11.86
CA GLY A 44 -2.02 19.04 11.36
C GLY A 44 -2.91 19.58 10.23
N PRO A 45 -2.97 18.91 9.07
CA PRO A 45 -3.75 19.40 7.92
C PRO A 45 -5.27 19.37 8.15
N LEU A 46 -5.77 18.56 9.07
CA LEU A 46 -7.20 18.45 9.37
C LEU A 46 -7.75 19.74 9.99
N PHE A 47 -6.95 20.44 10.81
CA PHE A 47 -7.33 21.75 11.39
C PHE A 47 -7.59 22.83 10.34
N CYS A 48 -7.04 22.67 9.14
CA CYS A 48 -7.23 23.61 8.04
C CYS A 48 -8.48 23.31 7.21
N SER A 49 -9.31 22.33 7.60
CA SER A 49 -10.44 21.85 6.79
C SER A 49 -11.73 21.65 7.58
N LYS A 50 -12.89 21.73 6.91
CA LYS A 50 -14.20 21.44 7.53
C LYS A 50 -14.51 19.95 7.59
N ARG A 51 -14.05 19.19 6.59
CA ARG A 51 -14.23 17.74 6.43
C ARG A 51 -12.93 17.13 5.91
N PHE A 52 -12.74 15.85 6.11
CA PHE A 52 -11.55 15.16 5.61
C PHE A 52 -11.86 13.77 5.08
N VAL A 53 -10.97 13.27 4.24
CA VAL A 53 -10.93 11.91 3.72
C VAL A 53 -9.55 11.35 4.03
N LEU A 54 -9.50 10.22 4.75
CA LEU A 54 -8.26 9.49 5.00
C LEU A 54 -8.21 8.28 4.08
N VAL A 55 -7.17 8.19 3.27
CA VAL A 55 -6.92 7.05 2.40
C VAL A 55 -5.76 6.26 3.00
N GLY A 56 -5.94 4.96 3.17
CA GLY A 56 -4.92 4.10 3.76
C GLY A 56 -5.38 2.65 3.85
N ASP A 57 -4.47 1.82 4.31
CA ASP A 57 -4.68 0.40 4.54
C ASP A 57 -4.04 0.02 5.87
N HIS A 58 -4.83 -0.38 6.85
CA HIS A 58 -4.34 -0.74 8.18
C HIS A 58 -3.71 -2.13 8.24
N GLN A 59 -3.87 -2.95 7.19
CA GLN A 59 -3.23 -4.25 7.07
C GLN A 59 -1.78 -4.14 6.56
N GLN A 60 -1.39 -2.95 6.08
CA GLN A 60 -0.02 -2.62 5.70
C GLN A 60 0.78 -2.10 6.90
N LEU A 61 1.92 -1.47 6.64
CA LEU A 61 2.83 -0.99 7.69
C LEU A 61 2.17 0.10 8.55
N PRO A 62 2.24 0.01 9.89
CA PRO A 62 1.84 1.11 10.77
C PRO A 62 2.90 2.22 10.79
N PRO A 63 2.63 3.38 11.42
CA PRO A 63 3.63 4.40 11.66
C PRO A 63 4.86 3.84 12.39
N LEU A 64 6.05 4.19 11.92
CA LEU A 64 7.30 3.75 12.52
C LEU A 64 7.50 4.39 13.90
N VAL A 65 7.52 3.56 14.94
CA VAL A 65 7.85 3.96 16.31
C VAL A 65 9.08 3.21 16.77
N GLN A 66 10.18 3.92 17.00
CA GLN A 66 11.46 3.31 17.39
C GLN A 66 11.47 2.88 18.87
N ASN A 67 10.91 3.70 19.75
CA ASN A 67 10.85 3.41 21.18
C ASN A 67 9.78 2.32 21.47
N SER A 68 10.19 1.25 22.14
CA SER A 68 9.32 0.10 22.43
C SER A 68 8.21 0.42 23.43
N GLU A 69 8.49 1.23 24.44
CA GLU A 69 7.50 1.65 25.44
C GLU A 69 6.41 2.52 24.80
N ALA A 70 6.79 3.53 24.02
CA ALA A 70 5.86 4.37 23.27
C ALA A 70 5.00 3.56 22.30
N ARG A 71 5.58 2.55 21.64
CA ARG A 71 4.84 1.61 20.78
C ARG A 71 3.81 0.82 21.60
N HIS A 72 4.21 0.30 22.75
CA HIS A 72 3.32 -0.44 23.65
C HIS A 72 2.18 0.43 24.20
N LEU A 73 2.45 1.72 24.44
CA LEU A 73 1.47 2.72 24.84
C LEU A 73 0.57 3.21 23.67
N GLY A 74 0.72 2.67 22.47
CA GLY A 74 -0.18 2.92 21.33
C GLY A 74 0.29 3.96 20.32
N MET A 75 1.54 4.45 20.40
CA MET A 75 2.04 5.47 19.45
C MET A 75 2.04 5.00 17.98
N SER A 76 2.01 3.68 17.73
CA SER A 76 1.91 3.09 16.39
C SER A 76 0.46 2.97 15.89
N GLU A 77 -0.55 3.42 16.63
CA GLU A 77 -1.91 3.52 16.11
C GLU A 77 -2.05 4.80 15.27
N SER A 78 -2.21 4.65 13.95
CA SER A 78 -2.51 5.77 13.06
C SER A 78 -3.91 6.33 13.28
N LEU A 79 -4.13 7.59 12.88
CA LEU A 79 -5.46 8.20 12.96
C LEU A 79 -6.49 7.43 12.11
N PHE A 80 -6.06 6.92 10.94
CA PHE A 80 -6.87 6.06 10.09
C PHE A 80 -7.36 4.82 10.85
N LYS A 81 -6.44 4.06 11.48
CA LYS A 81 -6.81 2.85 12.22
C LYS A 81 -7.72 3.16 13.41
N ARG A 82 -7.47 4.25 14.12
CA ARG A 82 -8.31 4.68 15.24
C ARG A 82 -9.75 4.96 14.81
N LEU A 83 -9.94 5.66 13.69
CA LEU A 83 -11.26 6.06 13.20
C LEU A 83 -12.01 4.96 12.46
N GLU A 84 -11.32 3.92 12.00
CA GLU A 84 -11.91 2.75 11.35
C GLU A 84 -12.99 2.05 12.19
N GLN A 85 -12.96 2.21 13.52
CA GLN A 85 -14.00 1.69 14.41
C GLN A 85 -15.41 2.19 14.03
N ASN A 86 -15.51 3.37 13.41
CA ASN A 86 -16.77 3.90 12.88
C ASN A 86 -17.03 3.35 11.46
N GLN A 87 -17.66 2.17 11.38
CA GLN A 87 -17.92 1.46 10.12
C GLN A 87 -18.75 2.28 9.10
N ASN A 88 -19.59 3.21 9.57
CA ASN A 88 -20.39 4.06 8.67
C ASN A 88 -19.53 5.05 7.86
N ALA A 89 -18.28 5.27 8.26
CA ALA A 89 -17.33 6.14 7.58
C ALA A 89 -16.30 5.37 6.74
N VAL A 90 -16.39 4.03 6.68
CA VAL A 90 -15.42 3.16 6.02
C VAL A 90 -15.94 2.70 4.66
N VAL A 91 -15.13 2.89 3.63
CA VAL A 91 -15.36 2.33 2.29
C VAL A 91 -14.13 1.54 1.90
N GLN A 92 -14.31 0.26 1.57
CA GLN A 92 -13.22 -0.62 1.13
C GLN A 92 -13.16 -0.69 -0.39
N LEU A 93 -11.96 -0.50 -0.94
CA LEU A 93 -11.70 -0.69 -2.37
C LEU A 93 -11.14 -2.09 -2.58
N THR A 94 -11.93 -2.97 -3.18
CA THR A 94 -11.62 -4.40 -3.33
C THR A 94 -11.08 -4.78 -4.71
N VAL A 95 -11.37 -3.98 -5.73
CA VAL A 95 -10.93 -4.23 -7.10
C VAL A 95 -9.49 -3.71 -7.28
N GLN A 96 -8.56 -4.59 -7.61
CA GLN A 96 -7.14 -4.29 -7.77
C GLN A 96 -6.63 -4.56 -9.20
N TYR A 97 -5.61 -3.82 -9.61
CA TYR A 97 -5.09 -3.82 -10.98
C TYR A 97 -3.59 -4.16 -11.08
N ARG A 98 -2.99 -4.69 -10.00
CA ARG A 98 -1.54 -4.95 -9.90
C ARG A 98 -1.21 -6.43 -9.98
N MET A 99 -1.81 -7.24 -9.12
CA MET A 99 -1.47 -8.65 -8.94
C MET A 99 -2.28 -9.53 -9.88
N ASN A 100 -1.64 -10.55 -10.47
CA ASN A 100 -2.37 -11.63 -11.11
C ASN A 100 -3.13 -12.47 -10.08
N SER A 101 -4.02 -13.35 -10.56
CA SER A 101 -4.90 -14.15 -9.70
C SER A 101 -4.15 -15.00 -8.68
N LYS A 102 -3.01 -15.61 -9.06
CA LYS A 102 -2.21 -16.48 -8.19
C LYS A 102 -1.53 -15.70 -7.07
N ILE A 103 -0.94 -14.54 -7.36
CA ILE A 103 -0.31 -13.66 -6.36
C ILE A 103 -1.38 -13.05 -5.44
N MET A 104 -2.48 -12.55 -6.00
CA MET A 104 -3.59 -12.00 -5.22
C MET A 104 -4.19 -13.05 -4.29
N SER A 105 -4.32 -14.31 -4.73
CA SER A 105 -4.85 -15.40 -3.91
C SER A 105 -4.04 -15.60 -2.62
N LEU A 106 -2.72 -15.38 -2.66
CA LEU A 106 -1.88 -15.47 -1.47
C LEU A 106 -2.23 -14.36 -0.46
N SER A 107 -2.27 -13.10 -0.89
CA SER A 107 -2.65 -11.96 -0.04
C SER A 107 -4.08 -12.09 0.50
N ASN A 108 -5.00 -12.59 -0.32
CA ASN A 108 -6.38 -12.84 0.10
C ASN A 108 -6.47 -13.90 1.20
N LYS A 109 -5.70 -14.98 1.11
CA LYS A 109 -5.69 -16.04 2.13
C LYS A 109 -5.03 -15.59 3.43
N LEU A 110 -3.99 -14.76 3.35
CA LEU A 110 -3.19 -14.36 4.50
C LEU A 110 -3.71 -13.12 5.23
N VAL A 111 -4.31 -12.17 4.51
CA VAL A 111 -4.54 -10.80 5.03
C VAL A 111 -5.96 -10.30 4.74
N TYR A 112 -6.43 -10.43 3.49
CA TYR A 112 -7.64 -9.72 3.04
C TYR A 112 -8.92 -10.55 3.02
N GLU A 113 -8.91 -11.76 3.58
CA GLU A 113 -10.09 -12.63 3.76
C GLU A 113 -10.87 -12.90 2.44
N GLY A 114 -10.17 -12.99 1.31
CA GLY A 114 -10.81 -13.21 0.01
C GLY A 114 -11.46 -11.99 -0.62
N LYS A 115 -11.35 -10.79 -0.02
CA LYS A 115 -12.04 -9.59 -0.50
C LYS A 115 -11.45 -8.97 -1.77
N LEU A 116 -10.18 -9.23 -2.11
CA LEU A 116 -9.56 -8.63 -3.30
C LEU A 116 -10.00 -9.33 -4.58
N GLU A 117 -10.27 -8.55 -5.63
CA GLU A 117 -10.67 -9.02 -6.96
C GLU A 117 -9.79 -8.42 -8.06
N CYS A 118 -9.42 -9.20 -9.08
CA CYS A 118 -8.72 -8.65 -10.24
C CYS A 118 -9.67 -7.79 -11.08
N GLY A 119 -9.29 -6.55 -11.37
CA GLY A 119 -10.12 -5.64 -12.15
C GLY A 119 -10.24 -5.95 -13.65
N SER A 120 -9.56 -6.98 -14.16
CA SER A 120 -9.74 -7.51 -15.52
C SER A 120 -9.12 -8.89 -15.69
N GLU A 121 -9.55 -9.64 -16.72
CA GLU A 121 -8.90 -10.90 -17.11
C GLU A 121 -7.44 -10.70 -17.52
N LYS A 122 -7.11 -9.57 -18.15
CA LYS A 122 -5.74 -9.22 -18.51
C LYS A 122 -4.83 -9.15 -17.29
N VAL A 123 -5.29 -8.54 -16.19
CA VAL A 123 -4.55 -8.50 -14.92
C VAL A 123 -4.51 -9.89 -14.31
N SER A 124 -5.64 -10.59 -14.26
CA SER A 124 -5.78 -11.93 -13.66
C SER A 124 -4.81 -12.97 -14.26
N ASN A 125 -4.60 -12.90 -15.58
CA ASN A 125 -3.79 -13.85 -16.35
C ASN A 125 -2.38 -13.34 -16.66
N ALA A 126 -2.00 -12.15 -16.17
CA ALA A 126 -0.67 -11.59 -16.44
C ALA A 126 0.44 -12.46 -15.84
N THR A 127 1.45 -12.78 -16.65
CA THR A 127 2.67 -13.47 -16.24
C THR A 127 3.90 -12.61 -16.53
N VAL A 128 5.03 -12.96 -15.93
CA VAL A 128 6.30 -12.26 -16.21
C VAL A 128 6.73 -12.51 -17.66
N ASN A 129 7.06 -11.44 -18.39
CA ASN A 129 7.58 -11.57 -19.74
C ASN A 129 9.10 -11.78 -19.70
N LEU A 130 9.55 -12.99 -20.05
CA LEU A 130 10.95 -13.38 -20.09
C LEU A 130 11.37 -13.70 -21.55
N PRO A 131 11.68 -12.68 -22.38
CA PRO A 131 11.87 -12.85 -23.82
C PRO A 131 13.05 -13.79 -24.17
N ASN A 132 14.09 -13.82 -23.33
CA ASN A 132 15.29 -14.63 -23.54
C ASN A 132 15.31 -15.93 -22.72
N LEU A 133 14.17 -16.36 -22.16
CA LEU A 133 14.12 -17.55 -21.30
C LEU A 133 14.63 -18.82 -22.00
N LYS A 134 14.32 -18.98 -23.29
CA LYS A 134 14.80 -20.13 -24.09
C LYS A 134 16.33 -20.14 -24.22
N LYS A 135 16.92 -18.98 -24.51
CA LYS A 135 18.38 -18.82 -24.61
C LYS A 135 19.04 -19.11 -23.26
N LEU A 136 18.48 -18.57 -22.17
CA LEU A 136 18.98 -18.82 -20.81
C LEU A 136 18.90 -20.32 -20.45
N LYS A 137 17.78 -20.99 -20.75
CA LYS A 137 17.62 -22.43 -20.51
C LYS A 137 18.66 -23.26 -21.30
N LEU A 138 19.06 -22.83 -22.50
CA LEU A 138 20.12 -23.48 -23.29
C LEU A 138 21.52 -23.24 -22.70
N GLU A 139 21.84 -22.03 -22.28
CA GLU A 139 23.14 -21.68 -21.66
C GLU A 139 23.37 -22.42 -20.34
N LEU A 140 22.31 -22.61 -19.55
CA LEU A 140 22.35 -23.32 -18.27
C LEU A 140 22.43 -24.86 -18.43
N GLY A 141 22.12 -25.38 -19.63
CA GLY A 141 22.19 -26.81 -19.98
C GLY A 141 21.36 -27.75 -19.09
N ASP A 142 21.67 -29.05 -19.15
CA ASP A 142 21.02 -30.09 -18.34
C ASP A 142 21.33 -29.99 -16.83
N ALA A 143 22.31 -29.16 -16.45
CA ALA A 143 22.69 -28.90 -15.06
C ALA A 143 21.70 -27.99 -14.31
N LEU A 144 20.63 -27.53 -14.96
CA LEU A 144 19.58 -26.72 -14.34
C LEU A 144 18.91 -27.50 -13.21
N LYS A 145 19.30 -27.16 -11.98
CA LYS A 145 18.70 -27.71 -10.76
C LYS A 145 17.19 -27.58 -10.82
N THR A 146 16.46 -28.59 -10.35
CA THR A 146 15.00 -28.66 -10.43
C THR A 146 14.34 -27.39 -9.90
N TRP A 147 14.79 -26.87 -8.74
CA TRP A 147 14.25 -25.64 -8.15
C TRP A 147 14.40 -24.42 -9.08
N LEU A 148 15.49 -24.32 -9.84
CA LEU A 148 15.73 -23.18 -10.73
C LEU A 148 14.81 -23.24 -11.96
N LYS A 149 14.47 -24.44 -12.45
CA LYS A 149 13.45 -24.61 -13.49
C LYS A 149 12.08 -24.10 -13.01
N GLU A 150 11.74 -24.35 -11.75
CA GLU A 150 10.47 -23.90 -11.18
C GLU A 150 10.41 -22.39 -10.99
N VAL A 151 11.49 -21.78 -10.51
CA VAL A 151 11.59 -20.32 -10.30
C VAL A 151 11.46 -19.55 -11.61
N LEU A 152 12.02 -20.08 -12.69
CA LEU A 152 12.03 -19.43 -14.00
C LEU A 152 10.74 -19.65 -14.81
N GLU A 153 9.78 -20.43 -14.31
CA GLU A 153 8.56 -20.75 -15.04
C GLU A 153 7.51 -19.62 -14.87
N PRO A 154 7.15 -18.87 -15.93
CA PRO A 154 6.24 -17.72 -15.79
C PRO A 154 4.86 -18.05 -15.23
N ASP A 155 4.40 -19.29 -15.45
CA ASP A 155 3.13 -19.78 -14.92
C ASP A 155 3.19 -20.08 -13.41
N LYS A 156 4.38 -20.25 -12.83
CA LYS A 156 4.61 -20.40 -11.40
C LYS A 156 4.81 -19.02 -10.75
N ALA A 157 3.76 -18.22 -10.76
CA ALA A 157 3.77 -16.84 -10.26
C ALA A 157 4.12 -16.68 -8.76
N VAL A 158 4.02 -17.75 -7.97
CA VAL A 158 4.40 -17.77 -6.56
C VAL A 158 5.33 -18.98 -6.34
N CYS A 159 6.52 -18.73 -5.80
CA CYS A 159 7.51 -19.75 -5.49
C CYS A 159 8.19 -19.41 -4.15
N PHE A 160 8.37 -20.41 -3.29
CA PHE A 160 9.10 -20.27 -2.02
C PHE A 160 10.30 -21.21 -2.06
N LEU A 161 11.50 -20.65 -1.90
CA LEU A 161 12.75 -21.40 -1.88
C LEU A 161 13.19 -21.64 -0.43
N ASN A 162 12.99 -22.86 0.06
CA ASN A 162 13.47 -23.25 1.38
C ASN A 162 14.98 -23.53 1.34
N THR A 163 15.74 -22.79 2.16
CA THR A 163 17.21 -22.89 2.26
C THR A 163 17.69 -23.72 3.45
N GLU A 164 16.83 -24.41 4.20
CA GLU A 164 17.23 -25.23 5.36
C GLU A 164 18.27 -26.32 5.04
N LYS A 165 18.36 -26.75 3.78
CA LYS A 165 19.27 -27.80 3.31
C LYS A 165 20.51 -27.24 2.58
N VAL A 166 20.70 -25.92 2.57
CA VAL A 166 21.82 -25.23 1.93
C VAL A 166 22.80 -24.76 2.99
#